data_AF-A0A1V5D5U9-F1
#
_entry.id   AF-A0A1V5D5U9-F1
#
_cell.length_a   1.000
_cell.length_b   1.000
_cell.length_c   1.000
_cell.angle_alpha   90.00
_cell.angle_beta   90.00
_cell.angle_gamma   90.00
#
_symmetry.space_group_name_H-M   'P 1'
#
loop_
_entity.id
_entity.type
_entity.pdbx_description
1 polymer ?
#
loop_
_entity_poly.entity_id
_entity_poly.type
_entity_poly.pdbx_seq_one_letter_code
_entity_poly.pdbx_strand_id
1 'polypeptide(L)' 'MAITTTFEQLEEVQAAITAVMSGQAYTWPSSGLSVTKADLKALSDREEILLKRYRAETGTGGMAINVGIPRRD' A
#
# COMPACT_ATOMS: atom_id res chain seq x y z
N MET A 1 3.95 19.34 -2.71
CA MET A 1 3.43 18.03 -2.26
C MET A 1 4.50 17.40 -1.40
N ALA A 2 4.25 17.22 -0.11
CA ALA A 2 5.17 16.47 0.75
C ALA A 2 5.22 15.03 0.22
N ILE A 3 6.43 14.49 0.09
CA ILE A 3 6.61 13.07 -0.26
C ILE A 3 6.20 12.29 0.99
N THR A 4 4.97 11.80 1.04
CA THR A 4 4.49 10.91 2.10
C THR A 4 5.27 9.60 2.05
N THR A 5 5.90 9.23 3.16
CA THR A 5 6.62 7.96 3.30
C THR A 5 5.68 6.76 3.13
N THR A 6 6.23 5.59 2.82
CA THR A 6 5.42 4.36 2.67
C THR A 6 4.64 4.01 3.94
N PHE A 7 5.18 4.37 5.11
CA PHE A 7 4.50 4.23 6.40
C PHE A 7 3.26 5.12 6.50
N GLU A 8 3.39 6.42 6.19
CA GLU A 8 2.25 7.35 6.20
C GLU A 8 1.16 6.92 5.21
N GLN A 9 1.55 6.40 4.03
CA GLN A 9 0.59 5.88 3.05
C GLN A 9 -0.15 4.64 3.56
N LEU A 10 0.49 3.79 4.38
CA LEU A 10 -0.17 2.65 5.01
C LEU A 10 -1.20 3.10 6.05
N GLU A 11 -0.85 4.08 6.88
CA GLU A 11 -1.77 4.64 7.89
C GLU A 11 -3.00 5.26 7.22
N GLU A 12 -2.83 6.02 6.13
CA GLU A 12 -3.95 6.58 5.36
C GLU A 12 -4.88 5.49 4.80
N VAL A 13 -4.32 4.41 4.23
CA VAL A 13 -5.13 3.30 3.70
C VAL A 13 -5.89 2.59 4.81
N GLN A 14 -5.27 2.35 5.97
CA GLN A 14 -5.95 1.72 7.10
C GLN A 14 -7.06 2.60 7.69
N ALA A 15 -6.84 3.92 7.77
CA ALA A 15 -7.86 4.87 8.17
C ALA A 15 -9.05 4.84 7.19
N ALA A 16 -8.77 4.80 5.88
CA ALA A 16 -9.79 4.68 4.84
C ALA A 16 -10.60 3.39 5.00
N ILE A 17 -9.94 2.24 5.15
CA ILE A 17 -10.58 0.93 5.37
C ILE A 17 -11.50 0.97 6.60
N THR A 18 -10.99 1.49 7.72
CA THR A 18 -11.75 1.59 8.98
C THR A 18 -13.01 2.45 8.81
N ALA A 19 -12.88 3.61 8.15
CA ALA A 19 -14.01 4.51 7.89
C ALA A 19 -15.05 3.88 6.95
N VAL A 20 -14.64 3.24 5.86
CA VAL A 20 -15.60 2.61 4.94
C VAL A 20 -16.24 1.37 5.53
N MET A 21 -15.54 0.65 6.42
CA MET A 21 -16.11 -0.47 7.17
C MET A 21 -17.16 -0.02 8.20
N SER A 22 -17.01 1.16 8.79
CA SER A 22 -18.03 1.77 9.67
C SER A 22 -19.22 2.37 8.90
N GLY A 23 -19.20 2.30 7.56
CA GLY A 23 -20.26 2.82 6.69
C GLY A 23 -20.13 4.31 6.38
N GLN A 24 -19.01 4.94 6.75
CA GLN A 24 -18.71 6.33 6.41
C GLN A 24 -17.98 6.40 5.06
N ALA A 25 -18.18 7.48 4.31
CA ALA A 25 -17.31 7.79 3.19
C ALA A 25 -16.00 8.40 3.72
N TYR A 26 -14.87 8.01 3.14
CA TYR A 26 -13.55 8.57 3.50
C TYR A 26 -13.00 9.37 2.34
N THR A 27 -12.62 10.62 2.57
CA THR A 27 -12.00 11.47 1.56
C THR A 27 -10.50 11.42 1.72
N TRP A 28 -9.80 10.97 0.68
CA TRP A 28 -8.35 10.88 0.68
C TRP A 28 -7.73 12.27 0.82
N PRO A 29 -6.89 12.52 1.83
CA PRO A 29 -6.30 13.84 2.06
C PRO A 29 -5.41 14.29 0.91
N SER A 30 -4.67 13.35 0.31
CA SER A 30 -3.68 13.64 -0.73
C SER A 30 -4.25 13.85 -2.14
N SER A 31 -5.43 13.30 -2.44
CA SER A 31 -6.04 13.38 -3.78
C SER A 31 -7.44 14.01 -3.80
N GLY A 32 -8.09 14.18 -2.65
CA GLY A 32 -9.48 14.61 -2.55
C GLY A 32 -10.50 13.56 -3.02
N LEU A 33 -10.06 12.33 -3.31
CA LEU A 33 -10.92 11.26 -3.78
C LEU A 33 -11.75 10.69 -2.62
N SER A 34 -13.07 10.67 -2.75
CA SER A 34 -13.94 9.97 -1.79
C SER A 34 -14.03 8.48 -2.12
N VAL A 35 -13.72 7.64 -1.14
CA VAL A 35 -13.86 6.18 -1.21
C VAL A 35 -14.98 5.71 -0.27
N THR A 36 -15.62 4.61 -0.64
CA THR A 36 -16.75 4.03 0.08
C THR A 36 -16.56 2.54 0.28
N LYS A 37 -17.53 1.87 0.90
CA LYS A 37 -17.50 0.43 1.11
C LYS A 37 -17.44 -0.38 -0.20
N ALA A 38 -17.88 0.19 -1.32
CA ALA A 38 -17.74 -0.42 -2.63
C ALA A 38 -16.26 -0.54 -3.08
N ASP A 39 -15.42 0.37 -2.59
CA ASP A 39 -14.00 0.45 -2.92
C ASP A 39 -13.12 -0.41 -2.00
N LEU A 40 -13.70 -1.09 -1.00
CA LEU A 40 -12.98 -1.86 0.02
C LEU A 40 -11.96 -2.83 -0.60
N LYS A 41 -12.32 -3.51 -1.69
CA LYS A 41 -11.41 -4.41 -2.38
C LYS A 41 -10.16 -3.67 -2.92
N ALA A 42 -10.35 -2.51 -3.54
CA ALA A 42 -9.25 -1.71 -4.05
C ALA A 42 -8.37 -1.15 -2.93
N LEU A 43 -8.95 -0.84 -1.76
CA LEU A 43 -8.21 -0.41 -0.58
C LEU A 43 -7.31 -1.53 -0.03
N SER A 44 -7.86 -2.74 0.11
CA SER A 44 -7.08 -3.90 0.57
C SER A 44 -5.97 -4.30 -0.41
N ASP A 45 -6.25 -4.28 -1.72
CA ASP A 45 -5.23 -4.54 -2.75
C ASP A 45 -4.09 -3.49 -2.67
N ARG A 46 -4.43 -2.21 -2.40
CA ARG A 46 -3.46 -1.13 -2.21
C ARG A 46 -2.64 -1.30 -0.93
N GLU A 47 -3.27 -1.70 0.17
CA GLU A 47 -2.59 -2.01 1.43
C GLU A 47 -1.54 -3.12 1.23
N GLU A 48 -1.88 -4.20 0.51
CA GLU A 48 -0.95 -5.29 0.23
C GLU A 48 0.29 -4.82 -0.56
N ILE A 49 0.09 -3.97 -1.57
CA ILE A 49 1.17 -3.40 -2.37
C ILE A 49 2.09 -2.54 -1.51
N LEU A 50 1.53 -1.69 -0.65
CA LEU A 50 2.29 -0.82 0.24
C LEU A 50 3.03 -1.62 1.31
N LEU A 51 2.43 -2.68 1.85
CA LEU A 51 3.10 -3.59 2.79
C LEU A 51 4.26 -4.32 2.13
N LYS A 52 4.11 -4.78 0.88
CA LYS A 52 5.21 -5.36 0.10
C LYS A 52 6.35 -4.36 -0.09
N ARG A 53 6.05 -3.10 -0.42
CA ARG A 53 7.06 -2.04 -0.54
C ARG A 53 7.72 -1.74 0.79
N TYR A 54 6.95 -1.54 1.85
CA TYR A 54 7.46 -1.28 3.19
C TYR A 54 8.39 -2.41 3.67
N ARG A 55 8.02 -3.67 3.41
CA ARG A 55 8.88 -4.83 3.69
C ARG A 55 10.14 -4.86 2.82
N ALA A 56 10.06 -4.44 1.56
CA ALA A 56 11.24 -4.31 0.71
C ALA A 56 12.17 -3.18 1.19
N GLU A 57 11.61 -2.05 1.64
CA GLU A 57 12.34 -0.89 2.15
C GLU A 57 12.96 -1.14 3.53
N THR A 58 12.24 -1.83 4.42
CA THR A 58 12.71 -2.16 5.78
C THR A 58 13.49 -3.46 5.87
N GLY A 59 13.24 -4.41 4.96
CA GLY A 59 13.80 -5.76 4.98
C GLY A 59 15.05 -5.97 4.11
N THR A 60 15.52 -4.95 3.38
CA THR A 60 16.64 -5.14 2.44
C THR A 60 17.92 -4.46 2.91
N GLY A 61 18.49 -5.05 3.95
CA GLY A 61 19.86 -5.57 3.87
C GLY A 61 19.86 -7.00 3.31
N GLY A 62 19.14 -7.25 2.21
CA GLY A 62 18.74 -8.59 1.79
C GLY A 62 18.44 -8.68 0.31
N MET A 63 19.38 -8.26 -0.52
CA MET A 63 19.37 -8.53 -1.96
C MET A 63 19.48 -10.05 -2.20
N ALA A 64 18.37 -10.77 -2.13
CA ALA A 64 18.21 -12.03 -2.81
C ALA A 64 17.53 -11.75 -4.17
N ILE A 65 18.23 -11.00 -5.02
CA ILE A 65 18.04 -11.08 -6.47
C ILE A 65 18.46 -12.49 -6.89
N ASN A 66 17.56 -13.45 -6.70
CA ASN A 66 17.63 -14.74 -7.36
C ASN A 66 17.16 -14.54 -8.81
N VAL A 67 17.88 -13.71 -9.57
CA VAL A 67 17.82 -13.73 -11.03
C VAL A 67 18.47 -15.05 -11.39
N GLY A 68 17.64 -16.03 -11.71
CA GLY A 68 18.09 -17.29 -12.29
C GLY A 68 19.00 -16.98 -13.47
N ILE A 69 20.30 -17.13 -13.26
CA ILE A 69 21.28 -17.13 -14.33
C ILE A 69 20.88 -18.32 -15.21
N PRO A 70 20.48 -18.12 -16.48
CA PRO A 70 20.17 -19.24 -17.34
C PRO A 70 21.43 -20.08 -17.48
N ARG A 71 21.40 -21.34 -17.02
CA ARG A 71 22.45 -22.30 -17.36
C ARG A 71 22.47 -22.43 -18.88
N ARG A 72 23.54 -21.95 -19.48
CA ARG A 72 23.92 -22.22 -20.85
C ARG A 72 25.09 -23.19 -20.76
N ASP A 73 24.79 -24.47 -20.77
CA ASP A 73 25.70 -25.55 -21.19
C ASP A 73 24.85 -26.60 -21.92
#